data_AF-A0A7C5DV65-F1
#
_entry.id   AF-A0A7C5DV65-F1
#
_cell.length_a   1.000
_cell.length_b   1.000
_cell.length_c   1.000
_cell.angle_alpha   90.00
_cell.angle_beta   90.00
_cell.angle_gamma   90.00
#
_symmetry.space_group_name_H-M   'P 1'
#
loop_
_entity.id
_entity.type
_entity.pdbx_description
1 polymer ?
#
loop_
_entity_poly.entity_id
_entity_poly.type
_entity_poly.pdbx_seq_one_letter_code
_entity_poly.pdbx_strand_id
1 'polypeptide(L)'
;MSVVRPFKAVRPKPELVEKVSCPPYDVVSYDEAKEYGRTPESFMHVIRAEIDLPSDVPHYGEPVYEKARENLVKMMESGILVMEEKPAYYIYWQRMGEHTQTGVVGCASVDEYQSGAIKKHELTRQDKEDDRARHVYTVGANTGPVFLTFRAEKDFDNLLKELTTKLNPLYDFTDEKGVQHKVFPVYEQENIEKIKRAFDRIPALYIADGHHRAASASRVRELMKSKNPNHTGEEEYNYFLSVIF
;
A
#
# COMPACT_ATOMS: atom_id res chain seq x y z
N MET A 1 -19.88 -0.19 8.61
CA MET A 1 -19.80 0.46 7.29
C MET A 1 -18.34 0.78 7.12
N SER A 2 -17.66 0.05 6.24
CA SER A 2 -16.23 0.21 6.07
C SER A 2 -15.94 1.40 5.16
N VAL A 3 -15.15 2.36 5.66
CA VAL A 3 -14.71 3.54 4.91
C VAL A 3 -13.41 3.19 4.19
N VAL A 4 -13.57 2.90 2.90
CA VAL A 4 -12.47 2.74 1.96
C VAL A 4 -12.65 3.82 0.90
N ARG A 5 -11.60 4.57 0.57
CA ARG A 5 -11.67 5.65 -0.43
C ARG A 5 -10.68 5.45 -1.58
N PRO A 6 -11.00 5.97 -2.79
CA PRO A 6 -10.03 6.04 -3.87
C PRO A 6 -8.94 7.06 -3.52
N PHE A 7 -7.78 6.95 -4.17
CA PHE A 7 -6.62 7.78 -3.86
C PHE A 7 -5.83 8.10 -5.13
N LYS A 8 -5.04 9.18 -5.08
CA LYS A 8 -4.09 9.50 -6.15
C LYS A 8 -2.85 8.64 -5.97
N ALA A 9 -2.73 7.57 -6.73
CA ALA A 9 -1.60 6.66 -6.58
C ALA A 9 -0.30 7.30 -7.07
N VAL A 10 0.78 7.04 -6.35
CA VAL A 10 2.14 7.06 -6.91
C VAL A 10 2.45 5.61 -7.28
N ARG A 11 2.65 5.34 -8.57
CA ARG A 11 2.74 3.99 -9.11
C ARG A 11 3.79 3.91 -10.22
N PRO A 12 4.34 2.73 -10.53
CA PRO A 12 5.31 2.60 -11.61
C PRO A 12 4.71 2.92 -12.99
N LYS A 13 5.56 3.37 -13.91
CA LYS A 13 5.20 3.29 -15.33
C LYS A 13 4.95 1.83 -15.74
N PRO A 14 3.97 1.54 -16.61
CA PRO A 14 3.64 0.17 -17.03
C PRO A 14 4.85 -0.65 -17.46
N GLU A 15 5.73 -0.07 -18.27
CA GLU A 15 6.93 -0.73 -18.80
C GLU A 15 8.04 -0.98 -17.76
N LEU A 16 7.91 -0.44 -16.55
CA LEU A 16 8.87 -0.60 -15.45
C LEU A 16 8.33 -1.43 -14.28
N VAL A 17 7.05 -1.85 -14.31
CA VAL A 17 6.40 -2.48 -13.15
C VAL A 17 7.16 -3.71 -12.64
N GLU A 18 7.65 -4.57 -13.54
CA GLU A 18 8.40 -5.79 -13.18
C GLU A 18 9.72 -5.46 -12.48
N LYS A 19 10.38 -4.35 -12.85
CA LYS A 19 11.63 -3.92 -12.24
C LYS A 19 11.43 -3.18 -10.91
N VAL A 20 10.27 -2.53 -10.75
CA VAL A 20 9.91 -1.78 -9.54
C VAL A 20 9.37 -2.73 -8.47
N SER A 21 8.64 -3.77 -8.87
CA SER A 21 8.09 -4.79 -7.98
C SER A 21 9.18 -5.46 -7.15
N CYS A 22 8.93 -5.59 -5.85
CA CYS A 22 9.84 -6.26 -4.93
C CYS A 22 9.06 -6.83 -3.73
N PRO A 23 9.63 -7.78 -2.97
CA PRO A 23 8.99 -8.32 -1.77
C PRO A 23 8.78 -7.28 -0.66
N PRO A 24 7.91 -7.55 0.32
CA PRO A 24 7.78 -6.74 1.52
C PRO A 24 9.10 -6.57 2.28
N TYR A 25 9.25 -5.41 2.95
CA TYR A 25 10.48 -5.02 3.65
C TYR A 25 10.90 -5.97 4.78
N ASP A 26 9.93 -6.65 5.39
CA ASP A 26 10.06 -7.48 6.59
C ASP A 26 10.22 -8.98 6.31
N VAL A 27 10.27 -9.38 5.03
CA VAL A 27 10.50 -10.77 4.61
C VAL A 27 11.83 -10.99 3.89
N VAL A 28 12.70 -9.98 3.86
CA VAL A 28 14.02 -10.06 3.21
C VAL A 28 15.13 -9.68 4.19
N SER A 29 16.26 -10.35 4.13
CA SER A 29 17.49 -9.98 4.82
C SER A 29 18.14 -8.74 4.18
N TYR A 30 19.23 -8.23 4.76
CA TYR A 30 20.00 -7.14 4.17
C TYR A 30 20.67 -7.55 2.85
N ASP A 31 21.23 -8.75 2.79
CA ASP A 31 21.88 -9.25 1.57
C ASP A 31 20.87 -9.53 0.45
N GLU A 32 19.69 -10.07 0.79
CA GLU A 32 18.58 -10.19 -0.17
C GLU A 32 18.05 -8.82 -0.60
N ALA A 33 17.97 -7.82 0.29
CA ALA A 33 17.58 -6.47 -0.10
C ALA A 33 18.58 -5.86 -1.11
N LYS A 34 19.89 -6.12 -0.96
CA LYS A 34 20.89 -5.72 -1.96
C LYS A 34 20.72 -6.45 -3.29
N GLU A 35 20.35 -7.72 -3.25
CA GLU A 35 20.03 -8.50 -4.45
C GLU A 35 18.85 -7.87 -5.22
N TYR A 36 17.74 -7.62 -4.51
CA TYR A 36 16.56 -6.99 -5.09
C TYR A 36 16.80 -5.53 -5.51
N GLY A 37 17.71 -4.82 -4.85
CA GLY A 37 18.10 -3.44 -5.16
C GLY A 37 19.25 -3.30 -6.18
N ARG A 38 19.51 -4.33 -7.01
CA ARG A 38 20.55 -4.26 -8.05
C ARG A 38 20.24 -3.30 -9.18
N THR A 39 18.96 -3.05 -9.43
CA THR A 39 18.47 -2.16 -10.48
C THR A 39 17.96 -0.86 -9.88
N PRO A 40 18.26 0.30 -10.49
CA PRO A 40 17.85 1.60 -9.94
C PRO A 40 16.32 1.77 -9.88
N GLU A 41 15.56 0.98 -10.62
CA GLU A 41 14.10 0.99 -10.61
C GLU A 41 13.48 0.26 -9.41
N SER A 42 14.22 -0.62 -8.73
CA SER A 42 13.69 -1.46 -7.66
C SER A 42 13.16 -0.62 -6.50
N PHE A 43 11.91 -0.85 -6.10
CA PHE A 43 11.31 -0.15 -4.96
C PHE A 43 11.99 -0.51 -3.62
N MET A 44 12.88 -1.51 -3.62
CA MET A 44 13.74 -1.85 -2.49
C MET A 44 14.59 -0.66 -2.02
N HIS A 45 15.02 0.22 -2.93
CA HIS A 45 15.71 1.47 -2.60
C HIS A 45 14.89 2.41 -1.71
N VAL A 46 13.55 2.31 -1.74
CA VAL A 46 12.67 3.06 -0.85
C VAL A 46 12.44 2.30 0.44
N ILE A 47 12.01 1.03 0.37
CA ILE A 47 11.55 0.30 1.56
C ILE A 47 12.67 -0.29 2.43
N ARG A 48 13.90 -0.40 1.88
CA ARG A 48 15.12 -0.88 2.54
C ARG A 48 16.31 0.00 2.14
N ALA A 49 16.14 1.31 2.31
CA ALA A 49 17.10 2.33 1.89
C ALA A 49 18.49 2.24 2.54
N GLU A 50 18.66 1.42 3.59
CA GLU A 50 19.96 1.17 4.19
C GLU A 50 20.93 0.44 3.24
N ILE A 51 20.44 -0.18 2.17
CA ILE A 51 21.30 -0.77 1.12
C ILE A 51 22.09 0.27 0.32
N ASP A 52 21.62 1.52 0.29
CA ASP A 52 22.23 2.63 -0.44
C ASP A 52 23.17 3.48 0.43
N LEU A 53 23.44 3.02 1.66
CA LEU A 53 24.27 3.71 2.64
C LEU A 53 25.53 2.90 2.96
N PRO A 54 26.59 3.57 3.45
CA PRO A 54 27.77 2.89 3.99
C PRO A 54 27.40 1.85 5.06
N SER A 55 28.13 0.73 5.09
CA SER A 55 27.81 -0.42 5.96
C SER A 55 27.95 -0.17 7.46
N ASP A 56 28.59 0.94 7.85
CA ASP A 56 28.72 1.39 9.23
C ASP A 56 27.53 2.24 9.71
N VAL A 57 26.61 2.62 8.82
CA VAL A 57 25.36 3.31 9.19
C VAL A 57 24.39 2.30 9.81
N PRO A 58 23.83 2.57 11.01
CA PRO A 58 22.79 1.73 11.59
C PRO A 58 21.58 1.60 10.66
N HIS A 59 21.10 0.37 10.45
CA HIS A 59 19.98 0.08 9.55
C HIS A 59 18.66 0.76 9.96
N TYR A 60 18.54 1.17 11.22
CA TYR A 60 17.35 1.81 11.78
C TYR A 60 17.73 3.19 12.35
N GLY A 61 18.02 4.14 11.46
CA GLY A 61 18.47 5.47 11.82
C GLY A 61 17.92 6.55 10.89
N GLU A 62 18.01 7.80 11.33
CA GLU A 62 17.57 8.97 10.56
C GLU A 62 18.15 9.03 9.13
N PRO A 63 19.45 8.73 8.89
CA PRO A 63 19.99 8.71 7.53
C PRO A 63 19.28 7.73 6.59
N VAL A 64 18.79 6.60 7.11
CA VAL A 64 18.06 5.59 6.32
C VAL A 64 16.70 6.13 5.87
N TYR A 65 15.96 6.79 6.77
CA TYR A 65 14.65 7.34 6.44
C TYR A 65 14.74 8.52 5.48
N GLU A 66 15.75 9.39 5.64
CA GLU A 66 16.00 10.47 4.68
C GLU A 66 16.44 9.91 3.32
N LYS A 67 17.29 8.87 3.30
CA LYS A 67 17.64 8.17 2.05
C LYS A 67 16.42 7.58 1.35
N ALA A 68 15.50 6.96 2.09
CA ALA A 68 14.25 6.43 1.54
C ALA A 68 13.41 7.54 0.87
N ARG A 69 13.31 8.71 1.50
CA ARG A 69 12.61 9.88 0.96
C ARG A 69 13.30 10.40 -0.30
N GLU A 70 14.62 10.57 -0.27
CA GLU A 70 15.42 10.99 -1.43
C GLU A 70 15.22 10.03 -2.62
N ASN A 71 15.25 8.72 -2.36
CA ASN A 71 15.05 7.70 -3.38
C ASN A 71 13.64 7.73 -3.98
N LEU A 72 12.60 7.91 -3.16
CA LEU A 72 11.22 8.05 -3.66
C LEU A 72 11.08 9.28 -4.57
N VAL A 73 11.61 10.44 -4.15
CA VAL A 73 11.57 11.67 -4.94
C VAL A 73 12.33 11.48 -6.26
N LYS A 74 13.53 10.90 -6.21
CA LYS A 74 14.34 10.61 -7.40
C LYS A 74 13.62 9.68 -8.37
N MET A 75 12.92 8.65 -7.87
CA MET A 75 12.12 7.76 -8.71
C MET A 75 10.96 8.50 -9.40
N MET A 76 10.33 9.46 -8.74
CA MET A 76 9.28 10.29 -9.34
C MET A 76 9.87 11.26 -10.39
N GLU A 77 10.97 11.94 -10.07
CA GLU A 77 11.62 12.91 -10.96
C GLU A 77 12.22 12.27 -12.22
N SER A 78 12.77 11.06 -12.10
CA SER A 78 13.26 10.27 -13.24
C SER A 78 12.15 9.58 -14.04
N GLY A 79 10.90 9.67 -13.57
CA GLY A 79 9.74 9.06 -14.20
C GLY A 79 9.72 7.54 -14.11
N ILE A 80 10.37 6.94 -13.12
CA ILE A 80 10.17 5.52 -12.75
C ILE A 80 8.77 5.36 -12.15
N LEU A 81 8.41 6.29 -11.25
CA LEU A 81 7.09 6.41 -10.65
C LEU A 81 6.36 7.61 -11.25
N VAL A 82 5.04 7.48 -11.42
CA VAL A 82 4.13 8.53 -11.87
C VAL A 82 3.02 8.72 -10.84
N MET A 83 2.57 9.96 -10.68
CA MET A 83 1.45 10.31 -9.81
C MET A 83 0.16 10.46 -10.62
N GLU A 84 -0.93 9.87 -10.15
CA GLU A 84 -2.25 10.07 -10.73
C GLU A 84 -2.76 11.50 -10.55
N GLU A 85 -3.45 11.99 -11.57
CA GLU A 85 -4.10 13.30 -11.51
C GLU A 85 -5.36 13.27 -10.64
N LYS A 86 -6.09 12.15 -10.66
CA LYS A 86 -7.38 11.96 -10.01
C LYS A 86 -7.39 10.72 -9.11
N PRO A 87 -8.16 10.74 -8.00
CA PRO A 87 -8.33 9.55 -7.17
C PRO A 87 -8.96 8.40 -7.95
N ALA A 88 -8.43 7.19 -7.78
CA ALA A 88 -8.97 5.97 -8.37
C ALA A 88 -8.95 4.81 -7.36
N TYR A 89 -9.74 3.79 -7.63
CA TYR A 89 -9.51 2.45 -7.07
C TYR A 89 -8.68 1.63 -8.04
N TYR A 90 -8.02 0.59 -7.53
CA TYR A 90 -7.38 -0.41 -8.37
C TYR A 90 -7.87 -1.78 -7.96
N ILE A 91 -8.34 -2.58 -8.90
CA ILE A 91 -8.64 -3.98 -8.63
C ILE A 91 -7.34 -4.75 -8.78
N TYR A 92 -6.95 -5.47 -7.74
CA TYR A 92 -5.77 -6.32 -7.76
C TYR A 92 -6.20 -7.78 -7.84
N TRP A 93 -5.84 -8.41 -8.95
CA TRP A 93 -6.06 -9.82 -9.20
C TRP A 93 -4.73 -10.53 -9.14
N GLN A 94 -4.69 -11.68 -8.48
CA GLN A 94 -3.50 -12.51 -8.46
C GLN A 94 -3.84 -14.00 -8.56
N ARG A 95 -2.93 -14.75 -9.15
CA ARG A 95 -3.04 -16.21 -9.29
C ARG A 95 -1.76 -16.90 -8.90
N MET A 96 -1.87 -17.83 -7.95
CA MET A 96 -0.80 -18.72 -7.51
C MET A 96 -1.26 -20.16 -7.74
N GLY A 97 -0.68 -20.83 -8.74
CA GLY A 97 -1.12 -22.15 -9.18
C GLY A 97 -2.58 -22.14 -9.65
N GLU A 98 -3.45 -22.93 -9.00
CA GLU A 98 -4.89 -22.98 -9.28
C GLU A 98 -5.69 -21.94 -8.47
N HIS A 99 -5.10 -21.34 -7.44
CA HIS A 99 -5.78 -20.38 -6.60
C HIS A 99 -5.76 -18.99 -7.24
N THR A 100 -6.91 -18.33 -7.26
CA THR A 100 -7.08 -16.95 -7.72
C THR A 100 -7.79 -16.16 -6.66
N GLN A 101 -7.31 -14.94 -6.40
CA GLN A 101 -7.97 -13.98 -5.53
C GLN A 101 -7.97 -12.60 -6.16
N THR A 102 -9.08 -11.88 -5.97
CA THR A 102 -9.32 -10.55 -6.51
C THR A 102 -9.73 -9.65 -5.38
N GLY A 103 -9.07 -8.52 -5.22
CA GLY A 103 -9.35 -7.54 -4.18
C GLY A 103 -9.31 -6.12 -4.72
N VAL A 104 -9.54 -5.15 -3.84
CA VAL A 104 -9.48 -3.73 -4.16
C VAL A 104 -8.33 -3.10 -3.38
N VAL A 105 -7.49 -2.35 -4.08
CA VAL A 105 -6.51 -1.43 -3.50
C VAL A 105 -7.19 -0.08 -3.32
N GLY A 106 -7.16 0.41 -2.09
CA GLY A 106 -7.76 1.67 -1.66
C GLY A 106 -7.21 2.10 -0.30
N CYS A 107 -7.64 3.26 0.17
CA CYS A 107 -7.20 3.79 1.46
C CYS A 107 -8.25 3.53 2.54
N ALA A 108 -7.90 2.78 3.58
CA ALA A 108 -8.76 2.46 4.72
C ALA A 108 -8.61 3.50 5.84
N SER A 109 -9.68 3.70 6.62
CA SER A 109 -9.75 4.72 7.65
C SER A 109 -8.90 4.41 8.90
N VAL A 110 -8.12 5.39 9.36
CA VAL A 110 -7.44 5.32 10.66
C VAL A 110 -8.44 5.38 11.81
N ASP A 111 -9.54 6.13 11.68
CA ASP A 111 -10.57 6.21 12.73
C ASP A 111 -11.28 4.85 12.91
N GLU A 112 -11.50 4.09 11.83
CA GLU A 112 -12.03 2.73 11.91
C GLU A 112 -11.04 1.75 12.56
N TYR A 113 -9.74 1.92 12.30
CA TYR A 113 -8.70 1.18 13.00
C TYR A 113 -8.68 1.49 14.51
N GLN A 114 -8.72 2.78 14.88
CA GLN A 114 -8.67 3.23 16.28
C GLN A 114 -9.93 2.85 17.07
N SER A 115 -11.11 2.92 16.45
CA SER A 115 -12.39 2.51 17.06
C SER A 115 -12.58 1.00 17.13
N GLY A 116 -11.72 0.23 16.45
CA GLY A 116 -11.81 -1.23 16.39
C GLY A 116 -12.87 -1.76 15.43
N ALA A 117 -13.35 -0.94 14.49
CA ALA A 117 -14.14 -1.40 13.34
C ALA A 117 -13.28 -2.22 12.36
N ILE A 118 -12.00 -1.87 12.21
CA ILE A 118 -10.98 -2.76 11.63
C ILE A 118 -10.44 -3.67 12.74
N LYS A 119 -10.68 -4.97 12.62
CA LYS A 119 -10.38 -5.98 13.63
C LYS A 119 -8.92 -6.41 13.55
N LYS A 120 -8.28 -6.43 14.72
CA LYS A 120 -6.92 -6.92 14.94
C LYS A 120 -6.98 -8.33 15.54
N HIS A 121 -6.00 -9.16 15.22
CA HIS A 121 -5.85 -10.50 15.80
C HIS A 121 -4.48 -10.73 16.44
N GLU A 122 -3.57 -9.74 16.37
CA GLU A 122 -2.28 -9.74 17.07
C GLU A 122 -2.00 -8.37 17.69
N LEU A 123 -1.10 -8.37 18.67
CA LEU A 123 -0.49 -7.17 19.22
C LEU A 123 0.75 -6.83 18.40
N THR A 124 0.99 -5.53 18.26
CA THR A 124 2.17 -4.98 17.61
C THR A 124 3.29 -4.78 18.62
N ARG A 125 4.53 -4.80 18.15
CA ARG A 125 5.70 -4.47 18.96
C ARG A 125 6.10 -3.01 18.77
N GLN A 126 6.36 -2.33 19.89
CA GLN A 126 6.65 -0.90 19.89
C GLN A 126 7.88 -0.54 19.04
N ASP A 127 8.95 -1.34 19.09
CA ASP A 127 10.16 -1.13 18.30
C ASP A 127 9.89 -1.17 16.78
N LYS A 128 9.07 -2.11 16.34
CA LYS A 128 8.65 -2.22 14.92
C LYS A 128 7.71 -1.09 14.50
N GLU A 129 6.83 -0.64 15.39
CA GLU A 129 5.99 0.53 15.11
C GLU A 129 6.79 1.83 15.03
N ASP A 130 7.76 2.02 15.94
CA ASP A 130 8.61 3.22 15.97
C ASP A 130 9.38 3.36 14.66
N ASP A 131 10.00 2.27 14.22
CA ASP A 131 10.71 2.21 12.95
C ASP A 131 9.80 2.57 11.77
N ARG A 132 8.66 1.87 11.66
CA ARG A 132 7.75 2.07 10.53
C ARG A 132 7.09 3.45 10.54
N ALA A 133 6.76 3.98 11.71
CA ALA A 133 6.18 5.32 11.84
C ALA A 133 7.18 6.41 11.43
N ARG A 134 8.45 6.29 11.81
CA ARG A 134 9.50 7.21 11.34
C ARG A 134 9.67 7.13 9.83
N HIS A 135 9.72 5.92 9.27
CA HIS A 135 9.80 5.72 7.83
C HIS A 135 8.63 6.40 7.10
N VAL A 136 7.38 6.08 7.44
CA VAL A 136 6.19 6.64 6.78
C VAL A 136 6.10 8.16 6.97
N TYR A 137 6.44 8.66 8.16
CA TYR A 137 6.46 10.09 8.44
C TYR A 137 7.50 10.84 7.59
N THR A 138 8.74 10.36 7.56
CA THR A 138 9.84 11.00 6.82
C THR A 138 9.64 10.89 5.31
N VAL A 139 9.28 9.72 4.81
CA VAL A 139 9.02 9.49 3.38
C VAL A 139 7.76 10.25 2.93
N GLY A 140 6.79 10.45 3.83
CA GLY A 140 5.52 11.11 3.51
C GLY A 140 4.58 10.23 2.70
N ALA A 141 4.76 8.90 2.73
CA ALA A 141 3.96 7.94 1.98
C ALA A 141 3.82 6.59 2.70
N ASN A 142 2.68 5.91 2.47
CA ASN A 142 2.53 4.51 2.81
C ASN A 142 3.24 3.66 1.76
N THR A 143 4.37 3.05 2.11
CA THR A 143 5.23 2.29 1.18
C THR A 143 4.91 0.79 1.13
N GLY A 144 3.77 0.38 1.69
CA GLY A 144 3.29 -1.00 1.61
C GLY A 144 1.84 -1.11 2.10
N PRO A 145 0.94 -1.76 1.34
CA PRO A 145 -0.47 -1.85 1.69
C PRO A 145 -0.67 -2.74 2.92
N VAL A 146 -1.65 -2.43 3.77
CA VAL A 146 -2.16 -3.38 4.77
C VAL A 146 -3.06 -4.40 4.06
N PHE A 147 -2.88 -5.69 4.34
CA PHE A 147 -3.74 -6.74 3.82
C PHE A 147 -4.96 -6.85 4.75
N LEU A 148 -6.10 -6.39 4.24
CA LEU A 148 -7.40 -6.49 4.89
C LEU A 148 -8.26 -7.58 4.23
N THR A 149 -9.13 -8.19 5.00
CA THR A 149 -10.16 -9.10 4.52
C THR A 149 -11.51 -8.74 5.11
N PHE A 150 -12.57 -9.30 4.54
CA PHE A 150 -13.92 -9.20 5.10
C PHE A 150 -14.70 -10.48 4.86
N ARG A 151 -15.90 -10.57 5.45
CA ARG A 151 -16.78 -11.72 5.22
C ARG A 151 -17.23 -11.70 3.76
N ALA A 152 -16.96 -12.79 3.03
CA ALA A 152 -17.31 -12.94 1.63
C ALA A 152 -18.77 -12.49 1.33
N GLU A 153 -18.90 -11.70 0.28
CA GLU A 153 -20.14 -11.05 -0.13
C GLU A 153 -20.28 -11.22 -1.65
N LYS A 154 -21.34 -11.91 -2.10
CA LYS A 154 -21.45 -12.36 -3.49
C LYS A 154 -21.60 -11.21 -4.48
N ASP A 155 -22.28 -10.13 -4.10
CA ASP A 155 -22.45 -8.98 -4.98
C ASP A 155 -21.12 -8.24 -5.16
N PHE A 156 -20.28 -8.20 -4.12
CA PHE A 156 -18.91 -7.68 -4.20
C PHE A 156 -18.06 -8.51 -5.17
N ASP A 157 -18.06 -9.83 -5.04
CA ASP A 157 -17.32 -10.73 -5.94
C ASP A 157 -17.78 -10.59 -7.40
N ASN A 158 -19.09 -10.51 -7.62
CA ASN A 158 -19.68 -10.33 -8.94
C ASN A 158 -19.28 -8.97 -9.55
N LEU A 159 -19.26 -7.91 -8.75
CA LEU A 159 -18.81 -6.59 -9.19
C LEU A 159 -17.35 -6.62 -9.63
N LEU A 160 -16.44 -7.22 -8.84
CA LEU A 160 -15.03 -7.31 -9.22
C LEU A 160 -14.84 -8.15 -10.48
N LYS A 161 -15.58 -9.26 -10.63
CA LYS A 161 -15.55 -10.10 -11.84
C LYS A 161 -16.05 -9.34 -13.07
N GLU A 162 -17.13 -8.57 -12.94
CA GLU A 162 -17.66 -7.74 -14.02
C GLU A 162 -16.61 -6.70 -14.47
N LEU A 163 -16.03 -5.97 -13.52
CA LEU A 163 -15.04 -4.93 -13.80
C LEU A 163 -13.77 -5.52 -14.44
N THR A 164 -13.24 -6.62 -13.91
CA THR A 164 -12.05 -7.29 -14.47
C THR A 164 -12.28 -7.92 -15.85
N THR A 165 -13.54 -8.20 -16.22
CA THR A 165 -13.88 -8.66 -17.58
C THR A 165 -13.98 -7.51 -18.58
N LYS A 166 -14.35 -6.30 -18.12
CA LYS A 166 -14.58 -5.13 -18.97
C LYS A 166 -13.35 -4.22 -19.10
N LEU A 167 -12.52 -4.15 -18.06
CA LEU A 167 -11.37 -3.27 -18.00
C LEU A 167 -10.11 -3.97 -18.53
N ASN A 168 -9.24 -3.20 -19.17
CA ASN A 168 -7.90 -3.68 -19.51
C ASN A 168 -6.98 -3.53 -18.29
N PRO A 169 -6.12 -4.53 -18.01
CA PRO A 169 -5.14 -4.40 -16.94
C PRO A 169 -4.10 -3.33 -17.31
N LEU A 170 -3.76 -2.48 -16.34
CA LEU A 170 -2.62 -1.57 -16.42
C LEU A 170 -1.29 -2.32 -16.27
N TYR A 171 -1.29 -3.36 -15.42
CA TYR A 171 -0.18 -4.27 -15.22
C TYR A 171 -0.66 -5.71 -15.41
N ASP A 172 0.10 -6.53 -16.12
CA ASP A 172 -0.10 -7.98 -16.28
C ASP A 172 1.28 -8.63 -16.39
N PHE A 173 1.80 -9.15 -15.29
CA PHE A 173 3.14 -9.75 -15.22
C PHE A 173 3.16 -10.93 -14.24
N THR A 174 4.22 -11.73 -14.30
CA THR A 174 4.44 -12.86 -13.39
C THR A 174 5.72 -12.63 -12.61
N ASP A 175 5.66 -12.74 -11.28
CA ASP A 175 6.83 -12.57 -10.42
C ASP A 175 7.79 -13.76 -10.47
N GLU A 176 8.94 -13.65 -9.79
CA GLU A 176 9.95 -14.70 -9.72
C GLU A 176 9.48 -15.98 -9.00
N LYS A 177 8.36 -15.91 -8.27
CA LYS A 177 7.72 -17.03 -7.57
C LYS A 177 6.61 -17.67 -8.40
N GLY A 178 6.38 -17.21 -9.62
CA GLY A 178 5.36 -17.75 -10.53
C GLY A 178 3.94 -17.27 -10.19
N VAL A 179 3.80 -16.20 -9.40
CA VAL A 179 2.51 -15.57 -9.13
C VAL A 179 2.20 -14.59 -10.25
N GLN A 180 1.07 -14.79 -10.93
CA GLN A 180 0.60 -13.82 -11.91
C GLN A 180 -0.12 -12.68 -11.20
N HIS A 181 0.19 -11.45 -11.58
CA HIS A 181 -0.37 -10.23 -11.03
C HIS A 181 -1.05 -9.43 -12.14
N LYS A 182 -2.30 -9.03 -11.90
CA LYS A 182 -3.01 -8.07 -12.75
C LYS A 182 -3.59 -6.94 -11.93
N VAL A 183 -3.42 -5.70 -12.41
CA VAL A 183 -3.98 -4.51 -11.75
C VAL A 183 -4.85 -3.75 -12.74
N PHE A 184 -6.12 -3.53 -12.38
CA PHE A 184 -7.10 -2.86 -13.22
C PHE A 184 -7.47 -1.51 -12.59
N PRO A 185 -7.11 -0.37 -13.19
CA PRO A 185 -7.48 0.93 -12.66
C PRO A 185 -8.96 1.21 -12.91
N VAL A 186 -9.65 1.74 -11.90
CA VAL A 186 -11.06 2.12 -11.96
C VAL A 186 -11.17 3.64 -11.90
N TYR A 187 -11.19 4.27 -13.07
CA TYR A 187 -11.29 5.73 -13.21
C TYR A 187 -12.72 6.25 -13.37
N GLU A 188 -13.64 5.41 -13.85
CA GLU A 188 -15.01 5.84 -14.12
C GLU A 188 -15.78 6.07 -12.82
N GLN A 189 -16.36 7.27 -12.66
CA GLN A 189 -17.05 7.68 -11.44
C GLN A 189 -18.18 6.71 -11.06
N GLU A 190 -18.91 6.18 -12.04
CA GLU A 190 -19.99 5.21 -11.79
C GLU A 190 -19.44 3.95 -11.09
N ASN A 191 -18.31 3.43 -11.55
CA ASN A 191 -17.69 2.23 -10.98
C ASN A 191 -17.03 2.50 -9.63
N ILE A 192 -16.45 3.70 -9.45
CA ILE A 192 -15.95 4.17 -8.15
C ILE A 192 -17.08 4.18 -7.11
N GLU A 193 -18.24 4.74 -7.46
CA GLU A 193 -19.41 4.78 -6.55
C GLU A 193 -19.97 3.37 -6.27
N LYS A 194 -19.95 2.46 -7.26
CA LYS A 194 -20.35 1.05 -7.03
C LYS A 194 -19.44 0.37 -6.00
N ILE A 195 -18.12 0.52 -6.13
CA ILE A 195 -17.15 -0.05 -5.19
C ILE A 195 -17.35 0.55 -3.80
N LYS A 196 -17.49 1.88 -3.70
CA LYS A 196 -17.74 2.57 -2.43
C LYS A 196 -19.00 2.03 -1.72
N ARG A 197 -20.13 1.95 -2.43
CA ARG A 197 -21.39 1.40 -1.87
C ARG A 197 -21.29 -0.08 -1.49
N ALA A 198 -20.40 -0.83 -2.14
CA ALA A 198 -20.15 -2.21 -1.77
C ALA A 198 -19.42 -2.27 -0.41
N PHE A 199 -18.41 -1.41 -0.20
CA PHE A 199 -17.75 -1.27 1.10
C PHE A 199 -18.65 -0.72 2.20
N ASP A 200 -19.59 0.16 1.88
CA ASP A 200 -20.52 0.69 2.87
C ASP A 200 -21.36 -0.43 3.54
N ARG A 201 -21.63 -1.51 2.79
CA ARG A 201 -22.38 -2.67 3.30
C ARG A 201 -21.55 -3.61 4.17
N ILE A 202 -20.23 -3.44 4.20
CA ILE A 202 -19.33 -4.26 5.01
C ILE A 202 -19.31 -3.71 6.45
N PRO A 203 -19.63 -4.55 7.46
CA PRO A 203 -19.71 -4.08 8.84
C PRO A 203 -18.34 -3.92 9.50
N ALA A 204 -17.35 -4.71 9.09
CA ALA A 204 -16.00 -4.72 9.65
C ALA A 204 -15.00 -5.29 8.64
N LEU A 205 -13.79 -4.74 8.64
CA LEU A 205 -12.61 -5.32 7.98
C LEU A 205 -11.75 -6.04 9.02
N TYR A 206 -10.92 -6.96 8.58
CA TYR A 206 -10.02 -7.76 9.43
C TYR A 206 -8.62 -7.62 8.87
N ILE A 207 -7.66 -7.27 9.71
CA ILE A 207 -6.25 -7.29 9.27
C ILE A 207 -5.84 -8.75 9.14
N ALA A 208 -5.49 -9.18 7.93
CA ALA A 208 -4.88 -10.47 7.67
C ALA A 208 -3.35 -10.39 7.80
N ASP A 209 -2.77 -9.28 7.34
CA ASP A 209 -1.36 -8.97 7.49
C ASP A 209 -1.14 -7.43 7.50
N GLY A 210 -0.09 -6.98 8.20
CA GLY A 210 0.28 -5.56 8.26
C GLY A 210 -0.21 -4.80 9.49
N HIS A 211 -0.31 -5.45 10.66
CA HIS A 211 -0.72 -4.78 11.91
C HIS A 211 0.24 -3.66 12.29
N HIS A 212 1.56 -3.84 12.10
CA HIS A 212 2.57 -2.81 12.32
C HIS A 212 2.40 -1.63 11.34
N ARG A 213 2.02 -1.90 10.08
CA ARG A 213 1.71 -0.85 9.08
C ARG A 213 0.50 -0.03 9.53
N ALA A 214 -0.60 -0.68 9.93
CA ALA A 214 -1.79 0.01 10.41
C ALA A 214 -1.53 0.80 11.71
N ALA A 215 -0.82 0.23 12.67
CA ALA A 215 -0.42 0.90 13.91
C ALA A 215 0.48 2.11 13.63
N SER A 216 1.47 1.96 12.75
CA SER A 216 2.35 3.07 12.36
C SER A 216 1.58 4.21 11.68
N ALA A 217 0.63 3.90 10.80
CA ALA A 217 -0.21 4.90 10.16
C ALA A 217 -1.07 5.66 11.18
N SER A 218 -1.61 4.95 12.17
CA SER A 218 -2.35 5.58 13.28
C SER A 218 -1.47 6.55 14.08
N ARG A 219 -0.21 6.19 14.36
CA ARG A 219 0.73 7.07 15.06
C ARG A 219 1.13 8.28 14.23
N VAL A 220 1.40 8.09 12.94
CA VAL A 220 1.70 9.19 12.01
C VAL A 220 0.51 10.13 11.89
N ARG A 221 -0.72 9.61 11.84
CA ARG A 221 -1.96 10.41 11.87
C ARG A 221 -1.98 11.35 13.07
N GLU A 222 -1.77 10.84 14.29
CA GLU A 222 -1.80 11.68 15.49
C GLU A 222 -0.70 12.75 15.47
N LEU A 223 0.51 12.38 15.04
CA LEU A 223 1.61 13.32 14.90
C LEU A 223 1.28 14.45 13.90
N MET A 224 0.78 14.10 12.73
CA MET A 224 0.43 15.06 11.68
C MET A 224 -0.75 15.95 12.10
N LYS A 225 -1.78 15.36 12.73
CA LYS A 225 -2.92 16.09 13.29
C LYS A 225 -2.49 17.12 14.33
N SER A 226 -1.58 16.77 15.24
CA SER A 226 -1.06 17.71 16.25
C SER A 226 -0.30 18.90 15.66
N LYS A 227 0.24 18.75 14.44
CA LYS A 227 0.98 19.77 13.71
C LYS A 227 0.12 20.55 12.71
N ASN A 228 -1.12 20.15 12.48
CA ASN A 228 -2.01 20.78 11.52
C ASN A 228 -3.15 21.53 12.23
N PRO A 229 -3.05 22.87 12.41
CA PRO A 229 -4.12 23.66 13.02
C PRO A 229 -5.40 23.69 12.18
N ASN A 230 -5.32 23.33 10.89
CA ASN A 230 -6.44 23.30 9.95
C ASN A 230 -6.95 21.88 9.68
N HIS A 231 -6.80 20.96 10.64
CA HIS A 231 -7.25 19.58 10.49
C HIS A 231 -8.76 19.50 10.24
N THR A 232 -9.14 18.82 9.16
CA THR A 232 -10.52 18.63 8.70
C THR A 232 -10.99 17.18 8.82
N GLY A 233 -10.07 16.22 8.91
CA GLY A 233 -10.39 14.78 8.86
C GLY A 233 -10.27 14.18 7.46
N GLU A 234 -10.16 15.02 6.42
CA GLU A 234 -10.03 14.57 5.03
C GLU A 234 -8.58 14.48 4.55
N GLU A 235 -7.61 14.85 5.38
CA GLU A 235 -6.20 14.78 4.98
C GLU A 235 -5.74 13.34 4.73
N GLU A 236 -4.76 13.19 3.84
CA GLU A 236 -4.22 11.89 3.45
C GLU A 236 -3.73 11.05 4.65
N TYR A 237 -3.20 11.69 5.70
CA TYR A 237 -2.74 11.00 6.91
C TYR A 237 -3.87 10.42 7.78
N ASN A 238 -5.15 10.69 7.49
CA ASN A 238 -6.29 10.03 8.17
C ASN A 238 -6.62 8.66 7.60
N TYR A 239 -5.87 8.22 6.58
CA TYR A 239 -6.09 6.96 5.90
C TYR A 239 -4.76 6.24 5.65
N PHE A 240 -4.82 4.92 5.45
CA PHE A 240 -3.65 4.13 5.08
C PHE A 240 -3.92 3.24 3.88
N LEU A 241 -2.88 3.04 3.07
CA LEU A 241 -2.95 2.19 1.89
C LEU A 241 -3.28 0.75 2.30
N SER A 242 -4.24 0.15 1.61
CA SER A 242 -4.69 -1.21 1.87
C SER A 242 -4.96 -1.97 0.58
N VAL A 243 -4.83 -3.29 0.65
CA VAL A 243 -5.36 -4.24 -0.32
C VAL A 243 -6.39 -5.09 0.41
N ILE A 244 -7.61 -5.12 -0.12
CA ILE A 244 -8.76 -5.70 0.56
C ILE A 244 -9.31 -6.84 -0.28
N PHE A 245 -9.24 -8.06 0.24
CA PHE A 245 -9.76 -9.28 -0.40
C PHE A 245 -11.02 -9.81 0.27
#